data_AF-A0A087U5D7-F1
#
_entry.id   AF-A0A087U5D7-F1
#
_cell.length_a   1.000
_cell.length_b   1.000
_cell.length_c   1.000
_cell.angle_alpha   90.00
_cell.angle_beta   90.00
_cell.angle_gamma   90.00
#
_symmetry.space_group_name_H-M   'P 1'
#
loop_
_entity.id
_entity.type
_entity.pdbx_description
1 polymer ?
#
loop_
_entity_poly.entity_id
_entity_poly.type
_entity_poly.pdbx_seq_one_letter_code
_entity_poly.pdbx_strand_id
1 'polypeptide(L)'
;MKKETPGGSRSELSMIHSISICMKTLISNCEALARNYTGPQRAIDLRGSSIKNMSRGACSPPYEVDDDSHSKFMTDSYYSSRRPQQPQYDRQVEDSDILKSEFRRPRDTLLNVVSEFLTICSARLADLSKKIPDLSSKSTELLDNKCHFRLAEVAHSLLKVAPYDPITMSCRGLQRYMNEVLPHSEWAQEAMRPALIMVLRRVDKTFSKIAKKTTIRRLTDWNAARTLLKGVYLTLYKHPYIVHLPHLKSLVSGCQSIILGDQSTYAESSSNLPTTTTSMTQSP
;
A
#
# COMPACT_ATOMS: atom_id res chain seq x y z
N MET A 1 -59.02 -2.32 -12.17
CA MET A 1 -57.74 -2.33 -12.90
C MET A 1 -56.71 -1.57 -12.07
N LYS A 2 -55.71 -2.26 -11.50
CA LYS A 2 -54.59 -1.58 -10.81
C LYS A 2 -53.70 -0.96 -11.88
N LYS A 3 -53.53 0.36 -11.80
CA LYS A 3 -52.69 1.15 -12.70
C LYS A 3 -51.24 0.77 -12.41
N GLU A 4 -50.63 -0.05 -13.27
CA GLU A 4 -49.19 -0.32 -13.18
C GLU A 4 -48.45 1.01 -13.42
N THR A 5 -47.60 1.38 -12.47
CA THR A 5 -46.69 2.52 -12.58
C THR A 5 -45.66 2.20 -13.68
N PRO A 6 -45.26 3.16 -14.54
CA PRO A 6 -44.18 2.93 -15.49
C PRO A 6 -42.90 2.60 -14.70
N GLY A 7 -42.34 1.39 -14.88
CA GLY A 7 -41.10 0.95 -14.21
C GLY A 7 -41.29 -0.09 -13.08
N GLY A 8 -41.90 -1.25 -13.39
CA GLY A 8 -41.98 -2.38 -12.44
C GLY A 8 -40.62 -3.02 -12.11
N SER A 9 -40.58 -3.90 -11.10
CA SER A 9 -39.33 -4.54 -10.60
C SER A 9 -38.49 -5.24 -11.67
N ARG A 10 -39.11 -5.77 -12.73
CA ARG A 10 -38.40 -6.37 -13.87
C ARG A 10 -37.71 -5.33 -14.77
N SER A 11 -38.29 -4.15 -14.93
CA SER A 11 -37.67 -3.04 -15.67
C SER A 11 -36.43 -2.53 -14.92
N GLU A 12 -36.54 -2.39 -13.60
CA GLU A 12 -35.40 -2.03 -12.75
C GLU A 12 -34.26 -3.05 -12.79
N LEU A 13 -34.58 -4.34 -12.72
CA LEU A 13 -33.60 -5.40 -12.91
C LEU A 13 -32.85 -5.27 -14.24
N SER A 14 -33.58 -4.97 -15.33
CA SER A 14 -32.98 -4.72 -16.64
C SER A 14 -32.01 -3.53 -16.62
N MET A 15 -32.38 -2.43 -15.98
CA MET A 15 -31.50 -1.26 -15.82
C MET A 15 -30.22 -1.59 -15.05
N ILE A 16 -30.32 -2.35 -13.95
CA ILE A 16 -29.15 -2.82 -13.20
C ILE A 16 -28.23 -3.68 -14.08
N HIS A 17 -28.80 -4.57 -14.90
CA HIS A 17 -28.03 -5.36 -15.85
C HIS A 17 -27.35 -4.51 -16.93
N SER A 18 -28.01 -3.48 -17.46
CA SER A 18 -27.37 -2.54 -18.41
C SER A 18 -26.18 -1.83 -17.77
N ILE A 19 -26.32 -1.34 -16.53
CA ILE A 19 -25.21 -0.72 -15.80
C ILE A 19 -24.08 -1.74 -15.54
N SER A 20 -24.43 -2.98 -15.18
CA SER A 20 -23.47 -4.08 -15.01
C SER A 20 -22.65 -4.32 -16.28
N ILE A 21 -23.28 -4.33 -17.47
CA ILE A 21 -22.58 -4.47 -18.75
C ILE A 21 -21.60 -3.31 -18.95
N CYS A 22 -22.05 -2.06 -18.76
CA CYS A 22 -21.17 -0.88 -18.85
C CYS A 22 -19.98 -0.98 -17.87
N MET A 23 -20.21 -1.46 -16.65
CA MET A 23 -19.17 -1.63 -15.64
C MET A 23 -18.16 -2.70 -16.04
N LYS A 24 -18.62 -3.84 -16.56
CA LYS A 24 -17.74 -4.91 -17.08
C LYS A 24 -16.87 -4.39 -18.23
N THR A 25 -17.46 -3.63 -19.15
CA THR A 25 -16.72 -2.98 -20.24
C THR A 25 -15.67 -2.00 -19.71
N LEU A 26 -16.02 -1.15 -18.75
CA LEU A 26 -15.06 -0.22 -18.12
C LEU A 26 -13.88 -0.97 -17.52
N ILE A 27 -14.15 -1.98 -16.67
CA ILE A 27 -13.12 -2.78 -16.00
C ILE A 27 -12.21 -3.48 -17.04
N SER A 28 -12.80 -4.05 -18.09
CA SER A 28 -12.04 -4.72 -19.15
C SER A 28 -11.07 -3.78 -19.86
N ASN A 29 -11.43 -2.51 -20.05
CA ASN A 29 -10.59 -1.50 -20.70
C ASN A 29 -9.52 -0.89 -19.77
N CYS A 30 -9.54 -1.21 -18.48
CA CYS A 30 -8.58 -0.70 -17.50
C CYS A 30 -7.34 -1.58 -17.32
N GLU A 31 -6.97 -2.40 -18.32
CA GLU A 31 -5.78 -3.28 -18.25
C GLU A 31 -4.49 -2.56 -17.90
N ALA A 32 -4.27 -1.37 -18.47
CA ALA A 32 -3.07 -0.57 -18.19
C ALA A 32 -2.92 -0.23 -16.69
N LEU A 33 -4.02 -0.23 -15.93
CA LEU A 33 -4.01 0.07 -14.50
C LEU A 33 -3.50 -1.09 -13.64
N ALA A 34 -3.41 -2.30 -14.19
CA ALA A 34 -2.77 -3.46 -13.53
C ALA A 34 -1.23 -3.34 -13.50
N ARG A 35 -0.66 -2.47 -14.34
CA ARG A 35 0.81 -2.30 -14.43
C ARG A 35 1.40 -1.79 -13.13
N ASN A 36 2.62 -2.22 -12.85
CA ASN A 36 3.37 -1.82 -11.67
C ASN A 36 3.84 -0.36 -11.78
N TYR A 37 3.98 0.31 -10.64
CA TYR A 37 4.62 1.62 -10.59
C TYR A 37 6.09 1.51 -10.99
N THR A 38 6.52 2.34 -11.95
CA THR A 38 7.89 2.39 -12.48
C THR A 38 8.62 3.68 -12.11
N GLY A 39 7.96 4.63 -11.45
CA GLY A 39 8.59 5.87 -11.02
C GLY A 39 9.55 5.68 -9.84
N PRO A 40 10.36 6.71 -9.53
CA PRO A 40 11.33 6.65 -8.44
C PRO A 40 10.62 6.39 -7.11
N GLN A 41 10.98 5.30 -6.45
CA GLN A 41 10.62 5.08 -5.05
C GLN A 41 11.55 5.96 -4.22
N ARG A 42 11.02 6.75 -3.28
CA ARG A 42 11.88 7.51 -2.34
C ARG A 42 12.82 6.50 -1.71
N ALA A 43 14.11 6.58 -2.05
CA ALA A 43 15.14 5.98 -1.24
C ALA A 43 15.03 6.72 0.08
N ILE A 44 14.39 6.06 1.06
CA ILE A 44 14.35 6.58 2.41
C ILE A 44 15.80 6.79 2.79
N ASP A 45 16.24 8.04 2.86
CA ASP A 45 17.64 8.39 3.05
C ASP A 45 18.20 7.65 4.26
N LEU A 46 19.05 6.66 3.98
CA LEU A 46 19.91 5.99 4.95
C LEU A 46 21.02 6.93 5.46
N ARG A 47 21.06 8.19 4.99
CA ARG A 47 22.04 9.21 5.34
C ARG A 47 21.88 9.82 6.74
N GLY A 48 20.94 9.32 7.55
CA GLY A 48 20.78 9.77 8.95
C GLY A 48 21.67 9.06 9.97
N SER A 49 22.38 7.99 9.60
CA SER A 49 23.06 7.11 10.58
C SER A 49 24.58 7.04 10.45
N SER A 50 25.22 7.86 9.61
CA SER A 50 26.68 7.88 9.45
C SER A 50 27.24 9.30 9.44
N ILE A 51 27.13 9.99 10.57
CA ILE A 51 27.96 11.16 10.92
C ILE A 51 28.54 10.92 12.31
N LYS A 52 29.33 9.86 12.45
CA LYS A 52 30.32 9.71 13.54
C LYS A 52 31.44 8.82 13.01
N ASN A 53 32.30 9.40 12.19
CA ASN A 53 33.72 9.05 12.06
C ASN A 53 34.40 10.18 11.30
N MET A 54 34.53 11.32 11.96
CA MET A 54 35.53 12.32 11.58
C MET A 54 36.86 11.78 12.08
N SER A 55 37.48 10.90 11.29
CA SER A 55 38.85 10.44 11.52
C SER A 55 39.77 11.63 11.30
N ARG A 56 40.38 12.09 12.38
CA ARG A 56 41.56 12.96 12.37
C ARG A 56 42.63 12.38 11.44
N GLY A 57 43.23 13.23 10.63
CA GLY A 57 44.59 13.03 10.12
C GLY A 57 44.71 13.09 8.59
N ALA A 58 45.19 14.23 8.08
CA ALA A 58 46.26 14.28 7.09
C ALA A 58 46.76 15.73 6.96
N CYS A 59 48.06 15.89 7.15
CA CYS A 59 48.83 17.13 7.17
C CYS A 59 49.04 17.73 5.78
N SER A 60 49.07 19.07 5.69
CA SER A 60 49.93 19.84 4.76
C SER A 60 50.18 21.27 5.31
N PRO A 61 51.42 21.69 5.60
CA PRO A 61 51.84 23.10 5.74
C PRO A 61 52.68 23.54 4.51
N PRO A 62 53.18 24.79 4.38
CA PRO A 62 53.11 25.93 5.29
C PRO A 62 52.62 27.24 4.64
N TYR A 63 52.37 28.19 5.54
CA TYR A 63 52.34 29.63 5.31
C TYR A 63 53.55 30.13 4.51
N GLU A 64 53.35 31.11 3.62
CA GLU A 64 54.33 32.17 3.35
C GLU A 64 53.60 33.51 3.44
N VAL A 65 54.22 34.43 4.19
CA VAL A 65 53.83 35.83 4.34
C VAL A 65 54.65 36.58 3.31
N ASP A 66 54.01 37.38 2.44
CA ASP A 66 54.70 38.46 1.76
C ASP A 66 53.83 39.72 1.70
N ASP A 67 54.55 40.84 1.75
CA ASP A 67 54.19 42.16 2.22
C ASP A 67 53.81 43.13 1.07
N ASP A 68 52.93 44.08 1.39
CA ASP A 68 52.58 45.33 0.69
C ASP A 68 52.66 45.49 -0.86
N SER A 69 51.49 45.65 -1.51
CA SER A 69 51.31 46.75 -2.48
C SER A 69 49.86 47.04 -2.91
N HIS A 70 49.53 48.32 -2.86
CA HIS A 70 48.26 48.97 -3.16
C HIS A 70 47.62 48.62 -4.52
N SER A 71 46.29 48.40 -4.56
CA SER A 71 45.35 49.25 -5.32
C SER A 71 43.90 48.72 -5.35
N LYS A 72 43.02 49.70 -5.46
CA LYS A 72 41.55 49.72 -5.32
C LYS A 72 40.80 48.79 -6.29
N PHE A 73 39.58 48.43 -5.86
CA PHE A 73 38.44 47.92 -6.64
C PHE A 73 38.56 46.50 -7.20
N MET A 74 37.99 45.51 -6.50
CA MET A 74 37.20 44.38 -7.02
C MET A 74 36.84 43.42 -5.87
N THR A 75 35.85 43.78 -5.05
CA THR A 75 35.32 42.89 -3.99
C THR A 75 33.95 42.35 -4.37
N ASP A 76 33.82 41.66 -5.51
CA ASP A 76 32.52 41.03 -5.85
C ASP A 76 32.57 39.79 -6.77
N SER A 77 33.63 38.98 -6.73
CA SER A 77 33.71 37.77 -7.56
C SER A 77 34.05 36.46 -6.84
N TYR A 78 34.10 36.44 -5.51
CA TYR A 78 34.38 35.21 -4.74
C TYR A 78 33.18 34.56 -4.04
N TYR A 79 31.95 35.07 -4.26
CA TYR A 79 30.73 34.46 -3.68
C TYR A 79 29.80 33.79 -4.69
N SER A 80 30.16 33.70 -5.98
CA SER A 80 29.27 33.15 -7.01
C SER A 80 29.32 31.63 -7.21
N SER A 81 30.05 30.87 -6.37
CA SER A 81 30.12 29.40 -6.47
C SER A 81 29.21 28.64 -5.50
N ARG A 82 28.36 29.31 -4.71
CA ARG A 82 27.31 28.67 -3.89
C ARG A 82 25.91 29.01 -4.40
N ARG A 83 25.61 28.67 -5.65
CA ARG A 83 24.20 28.42 -6.01
C ARG A 83 23.82 27.08 -5.38
N PRO A 84 22.81 27.02 -4.50
CA PRO A 84 22.40 25.76 -3.91
C PRO A 84 21.80 24.88 -5.03
N GLN A 85 22.17 23.60 -5.06
CA GLN A 85 21.52 22.56 -5.88
C GLN A 85 20.02 22.34 -5.54
N GLN A 86 19.41 23.22 -4.74
CA GLN A 86 18.03 23.15 -4.28
C GLN A 86 16.97 23.19 -5.41
N PRO A 87 17.06 24.03 -6.46
CA PRO A 87 16.02 24.08 -7.49
C PRO A 87 15.87 22.77 -8.27
N GLN A 88 16.95 21.98 -8.34
CA GLN A 88 16.96 20.70 -9.05
C GLN A 88 16.46 19.55 -8.18
N TYR A 89 16.73 19.57 -6.87
CA TYR A 89 16.17 18.60 -5.92
C TYR A 89 14.67 18.80 -5.72
N ASP A 90 14.22 20.04 -5.51
CA ASP A 90 12.80 20.35 -5.30
C ASP A 90 11.96 19.98 -6.54
N ARG A 91 12.49 20.25 -7.74
CA ARG A 91 11.87 19.83 -9.01
C ARG A 91 11.77 18.31 -9.14
N GLN A 92 12.80 17.55 -8.75
CA GLN A 92 12.77 16.08 -8.79
C GLN A 92 11.76 15.48 -7.80
N VAL A 93 11.59 16.10 -6.63
CA VAL A 93 10.59 15.68 -5.64
C VAL A 93 9.18 15.94 -6.16
N GLU A 94 8.94 17.11 -6.75
CA GLU A 94 7.67 17.48 -7.36
C GLU A 94 7.30 16.53 -8.52
N ASP A 95 8.24 16.26 -9.43
CA ASP A 95 8.05 15.29 -10.52
C ASP A 95 7.73 13.88 -9.99
N SER A 96 8.39 13.43 -8.90
CA SER A 96 8.12 12.14 -8.28
C SER A 96 6.69 12.05 -7.72
N ASP A 97 6.21 13.11 -7.07
CA ASP A 97 4.88 13.12 -6.47
C ASP A 97 3.77 13.27 -7.54
N ILE A 98 4.04 13.96 -8.64
CA ILE A 98 3.17 13.97 -9.84
C ILE A 98 3.03 12.54 -10.40
N LEU A 99 4.15 11.83 -10.63
CA LEU A 99 4.12 10.46 -11.15
C LEU A 99 3.36 9.49 -10.22
N LYS A 100 3.46 9.66 -8.90
CA LYS A 100 2.66 8.87 -7.94
C LYS A 100 1.18 9.21 -8.03
N SER A 101 0.85 10.48 -8.20
CA SER A 101 -0.53 10.92 -8.38
C SER A 101 -1.16 10.32 -9.64
N GLU A 102 -0.46 10.39 -10.78
CA GLU A 102 -0.90 9.81 -12.05
C GLU A 102 -1.02 8.29 -11.99
N PHE A 103 -0.15 7.63 -11.22
CA PHE A 103 -0.27 6.20 -10.96
C PHE A 103 -1.50 5.90 -10.08
N ARG A 104 -1.65 6.61 -8.96
CA ARG A 104 -2.65 6.31 -7.92
C ARG A 104 -4.06 6.66 -8.35
N ARG A 105 -4.27 7.88 -8.85
CA ARG A 105 -5.59 8.48 -9.10
C ARG A 105 -6.51 7.61 -9.99
N PRO A 106 -6.10 7.12 -11.17
CA PRO A 106 -6.99 6.31 -12.00
C PRO A 106 -7.35 4.97 -11.35
N ARG A 107 -6.40 4.35 -10.63
CA ARG A 107 -6.61 3.09 -9.89
C ARG A 107 -7.57 3.28 -8.73
N ASP A 108 -7.39 4.37 -7.98
CA ASP A 108 -8.24 4.75 -6.86
C ASP A 108 -9.68 5.02 -7.33
N THR A 109 -9.84 5.81 -8.38
CA THR A 109 -11.15 6.11 -8.97
C THR A 109 -11.85 4.86 -9.45
N LEU A 110 -11.16 3.98 -10.18
CA LEU A 110 -11.75 2.72 -10.66
C LEU A 110 -12.27 1.87 -9.50
N LEU A 111 -11.42 1.62 -8.49
CA LEU A 111 -11.82 0.82 -7.33
C LEU A 111 -12.97 1.47 -6.55
N ASN A 112 -12.98 2.80 -6.42
CA ASN A 112 -14.06 3.50 -5.72
C ASN A 112 -15.40 3.40 -6.48
N VAL A 113 -15.42 3.65 -7.79
CA VAL A 113 -16.62 3.57 -8.62
C VAL A 113 -17.18 2.14 -8.64
N VAL A 114 -16.31 1.14 -8.80
CA VAL A 114 -16.74 -0.26 -8.83
C VAL A 114 -17.26 -0.72 -7.47
N SER A 115 -16.61 -0.32 -6.37
CA SER A 115 -17.09 -0.65 -5.02
C SER A 115 -18.46 -0.03 -4.74
N GLU A 116 -18.70 1.19 -5.22
CA GLU A 116 -19.98 1.88 -5.10
C GLU A 116 -21.08 1.18 -5.88
N PHE A 117 -20.81 0.87 -7.14
CA PHE A 117 -21.71 0.10 -7.98
C PHE A 117 -22.08 -1.24 -7.33
N LEU A 118 -21.08 -2.02 -6.89
CA LEU A 118 -21.32 -3.30 -6.26
C LEU A 118 -22.15 -3.16 -4.97
N THR A 119 -21.84 -2.18 -4.13
CA THR A 119 -22.56 -1.97 -2.87
C THR A 119 -24.03 -1.61 -3.12
N ILE A 120 -24.28 -0.63 -3.99
CA ILE A 120 -25.63 -0.13 -4.28
C ILE A 120 -26.45 -1.21 -5.01
N CYS A 121 -25.91 -1.76 -6.09
CA CYS A 121 -26.65 -2.71 -6.91
C CYS A 121 -26.83 -4.07 -6.22
N SER A 122 -25.89 -4.55 -5.42
CA SER A 122 -26.07 -5.83 -4.69
C SER A 122 -27.16 -5.70 -3.62
N ALA A 123 -27.15 -4.59 -2.86
CA ALA A 123 -28.22 -4.31 -1.89
C ALA A 123 -29.59 -4.23 -2.60
N ARG A 124 -29.64 -3.55 -3.75
CA ARG A 124 -30.89 -3.43 -4.50
C ARG A 124 -31.37 -4.75 -5.10
N LEU A 125 -30.46 -5.58 -5.62
CA LEU A 125 -30.79 -6.92 -6.11
C LEU A 125 -31.32 -7.82 -5.01
N ALA A 126 -30.79 -7.72 -3.79
CA ALA A 126 -31.31 -8.44 -2.63
C ALA A 126 -32.74 -8.03 -2.24
N ASP A 127 -33.16 -6.80 -2.57
CA ASP A 127 -34.55 -6.37 -2.39
C ASP A 127 -35.45 -6.76 -3.55
N LEU A 128 -34.92 -6.75 -4.77
CA LEU A 128 -35.65 -7.19 -5.97
C LEU A 128 -35.91 -8.69 -5.96
N SER A 129 -34.98 -9.50 -5.44
CA SER A 129 -35.16 -10.95 -5.32
C SER A 129 -36.35 -11.34 -4.43
N LYS A 130 -36.73 -10.48 -3.47
CA LYS A 130 -37.93 -10.67 -2.64
C LYS A 130 -39.23 -10.37 -3.40
N LYS A 131 -39.16 -9.59 -4.48
CA LYS A 131 -40.32 -9.11 -5.25
C LYS A 131 -40.55 -9.88 -6.55
N ILE A 132 -39.48 -10.46 -7.10
CA ILE A 132 -39.50 -11.19 -8.37
C ILE A 132 -39.43 -12.69 -8.03
N PRO A 133 -40.54 -13.45 -8.17
CA PRO A 133 -40.49 -14.90 -8.02
C PRO A 133 -39.54 -15.50 -9.06
N ASP A 134 -38.86 -16.57 -8.67
CA ASP A 134 -37.92 -17.34 -9.51
C ASP A 134 -36.74 -16.55 -10.08
N LEU A 135 -36.29 -15.50 -9.39
CA LEU A 135 -35.07 -14.79 -9.79
C LEU A 135 -33.85 -15.68 -9.58
N SER A 136 -33.22 -16.11 -10.69
CA SER A 136 -32.06 -17.00 -10.64
C SER A 136 -30.85 -16.34 -9.98
N SER A 137 -29.97 -17.13 -9.35
CA SER A 137 -28.69 -16.64 -8.80
C SER A 137 -27.81 -15.97 -9.86
N LYS A 138 -27.83 -16.49 -11.09
CA LYS A 138 -27.13 -15.88 -12.24
C LYS A 138 -27.66 -14.49 -12.59
N SER A 139 -28.94 -14.24 -12.36
CA SER A 139 -29.55 -12.91 -12.52
C SER A 139 -29.13 -11.91 -11.44
N THR A 140 -28.45 -12.36 -10.39
CA THR A 140 -27.90 -11.49 -9.34
C THR A 140 -26.38 -11.24 -9.48
N GLU A 141 -25.74 -11.88 -10.46
CA GLU A 141 -24.31 -11.74 -10.69
C GLU A 141 -23.98 -10.43 -11.43
N LEU A 142 -23.39 -9.47 -10.71
CA LEU A 142 -23.07 -8.15 -11.24
C LEU A 142 -21.74 -8.10 -12.01
N LEU A 143 -20.75 -8.90 -11.64
CA LEU A 143 -19.42 -8.93 -12.24
C LEU A 143 -19.00 -10.38 -12.46
N ASP A 144 -18.27 -10.64 -13.54
CA ASP A 144 -17.73 -11.97 -13.81
C ASP A 144 -16.32 -12.15 -13.21
N ASN A 145 -15.81 -13.38 -13.27
CA ASN A 145 -14.50 -13.73 -12.73
C ASN A 145 -13.35 -12.90 -13.34
N LYS A 146 -13.45 -12.50 -14.62
CA LYS A 146 -12.44 -11.67 -15.28
C LYS A 146 -12.40 -10.27 -14.69
N CYS A 147 -13.57 -9.70 -14.38
CA CYS A 147 -13.67 -8.41 -13.71
C CYS A 147 -13.04 -8.45 -12.32
N HIS A 148 -13.37 -9.46 -11.51
CA HIS A 148 -12.77 -9.61 -10.18
C HIS A 148 -11.25 -9.81 -10.24
N PHE A 149 -10.76 -10.59 -11.20
CA PHE A 149 -9.32 -10.75 -11.42
C PHE A 149 -8.65 -9.41 -11.72
N ARG A 150 -9.20 -8.62 -12.65
CA ARG A 150 -8.69 -7.29 -12.99
C ARG A 150 -8.65 -6.35 -11.79
N LEU A 151 -9.73 -6.31 -11.01
CA LEU A 151 -9.79 -5.46 -9.80
C LEU A 151 -8.73 -5.88 -8.77
N ALA A 152 -8.51 -7.19 -8.62
CA ALA A 152 -7.45 -7.71 -7.77
C ALA A 152 -6.06 -7.29 -8.26
N GLU A 153 -5.80 -7.27 -9.57
CA GLU A 153 -4.53 -6.78 -10.13
C GLU A 153 -4.32 -5.28 -9.84
N VAL A 154 -5.37 -4.48 -10.00
CA VAL A 154 -5.34 -3.03 -9.72
C VAL A 154 -5.07 -2.78 -8.24
N ALA A 155 -5.82 -3.43 -7.34
CA ALA A 155 -5.59 -3.34 -5.90
C ALA A 155 -4.18 -3.83 -5.51
N HIS A 156 -3.73 -4.93 -6.10
CA HIS A 156 -2.37 -5.45 -5.92
C HIS A 156 -1.31 -4.40 -6.31
N SER A 157 -1.50 -3.69 -7.42
CA SER A 157 -0.56 -2.64 -7.87
C SER A 157 -0.45 -1.48 -6.87
N LEU A 158 -1.56 -1.07 -6.24
CA LEU A 158 -1.56 -0.06 -5.18
C LEU A 158 -0.91 -0.58 -3.90
N LEU A 159 -1.22 -1.81 -3.49
CA LEU A 159 -0.61 -2.46 -2.31
C LEU A 159 0.90 -2.67 -2.46
N LYS A 160 1.46 -2.66 -3.69
CA LYS A 160 2.90 -2.64 -3.90
C LYS A 160 3.56 -1.34 -3.44
N VAL A 161 2.86 -0.22 -3.62
CA VAL A 161 3.34 1.13 -3.32
C VAL A 161 3.00 1.54 -1.88
N ALA A 162 1.88 1.02 -1.34
CA ALA A 162 1.37 1.35 -0.01
C ALA A 162 2.40 1.41 1.14
N PRO A 163 3.39 0.47 1.28
CA PRO A 163 4.38 0.56 2.36
C PRO A 163 5.28 1.80 2.29
N TYR A 164 5.37 2.48 1.14
CA TYR A 164 6.29 3.60 0.92
C TYR A 164 5.58 4.92 0.71
N ASP A 165 4.25 4.89 0.55
CA ASP A 165 3.42 6.06 0.29
C ASP A 165 2.11 5.96 1.09
N PRO A 166 2.03 6.66 2.23
CA PRO A 166 0.85 6.66 3.10
C PRO A 166 -0.43 7.08 2.36
N ILE A 167 -0.32 7.99 1.39
CA ILE A 167 -1.46 8.46 0.59
C ILE A 167 -2.01 7.33 -0.29
N THR A 168 -1.14 6.49 -0.84
CA THR A 168 -1.58 5.30 -1.58
C THR A 168 -2.18 4.25 -0.65
N MET A 169 -1.65 4.08 0.56
CA MET A 169 -2.24 3.18 1.55
C MET A 169 -3.65 3.65 1.95
N SER A 170 -3.85 4.96 2.16
CA SER A 170 -5.11 5.54 2.62
C SER A 170 -6.13 5.83 1.51
N CYS A 171 -5.80 5.58 0.24
CA CYS A 171 -6.66 5.99 -0.86
C CYS A 171 -8.01 5.24 -0.84
N ARG A 172 -9.08 6.00 -1.06
CA ARG A 172 -10.46 5.58 -0.78
C ARG A 172 -10.86 4.31 -1.53
N GLY A 173 -10.52 4.23 -2.81
CA GLY A 173 -10.79 3.08 -3.66
C GLY A 173 -10.13 1.81 -3.15
N LEU A 174 -8.86 1.85 -2.72
CA LEU A 174 -8.20 0.69 -2.14
C LEU A 174 -8.89 0.25 -0.83
N GLN A 175 -9.21 1.22 0.03
CA GLN A 175 -9.89 0.96 1.30
C GLN A 175 -11.27 0.31 1.09
N ARG A 176 -12.05 0.82 0.13
CA ARG A 176 -13.34 0.24 -0.25
C ARG A 176 -13.20 -1.12 -0.90
N TYR A 177 -12.23 -1.33 -1.80
CA TYR A 177 -11.98 -2.65 -2.36
C TYR A 177 -11.73 -3.69 -1.27
N MET A 178 -10.88 -3.36 -0.29
CA MET A 178 -10.55 -4.28 0.80
C MET A 178 -11.73 -4.59 1.74
N ASN A 179 -12.65 -3.65 1.95
CA ASN A 179 -13.72 -3.79 2.95
C ASN A 179 -15.10 -4.10 2.36
N GLU A 180 -15.34 -3.71 1.11
CA GLU A 180 -16.63 -3.83 0.42
C GLU A 180 -16.59 -4.90 -0.67
N VAL A 181 -15.51 -5.00 -1.45
CA VAL A 181 -15.43 -5.93 -2.59
C VAL A 181 -14.83 -7.27 -2.20
N LEU A 182 -13.65 -7.26 -1.59
CA LEU A 182 -12.90 -8.46 -1.21
C LEU A 182 -13.73 -9.40 -0.31
N PRO A 183 -14.46 -8.94 0.73
CA PRO A 183 -15.24 -9.85 1.57
C PRO A 183 -16.53 -10.37 0.92
N HIS A 184 -17.02 -9.73 -0.14
CA HIS A 184 -18.30 -10.06 -0.78
C HIS A 184 -18.14 -10.77 -2.13
N SER A 185 -16.91 -11.11 -2.51
CA SER A 185 -16.63 -11.84 -3.74
C SER A 185 -16.72 -13.36 -3.51
N GLU A 186 -17.16 -14.11 -4.52
CA GLU A 186 -17.37 -15.56 -4.41
C GLU A 186 -16.06 -16.36 -4.54
N TRP A 187 -15.29 -16.45 -3.46
CA TRP A 187 -14.00 -17.14 -3.43
C TRP A 187 -14.07 -18.67 -3.38
N ALA A 188 -15.27 -19.24 -3.23
CA ALA A 188 -15.45 -20.69 -3.25
C ALA A 188 -15.18 -21.26 -4.65
N GLN A 189 -15.39 -20.43 -5.68
CA GLN A 189 -15.11 -20.78 -7.07
C GLN A 189 -13.60 -20.98 -7.28
N GLU A 190 -13.22 -22.13 -7.85
CA GLU A 190 -11.81 -22.47 -8.08
C GLU A 190 -11.10 -21.44 -8.97
N ALA A 191 -11.78 -20.98 -10.02
CA ALA A 191 -11.27 -19.94 -10.93
C ALA A 191 -10.94 -18.60 -10.24
N MET A 192 -11.52 -18.34 -9.07
CA MET A 192 -11.34 -17.10 -8.31
C MET A 192 -10.20 -17.19 -7.29
N ARG A 193 -9.74 -18.40 -6.95
CA ARG A 193 -8.68 -18.63 -5.95
C ARG A 193 -7.37 -17.89 -6.28
N PRO A 194 -6.88 -17.84 -7.54
CA PRO A 194 -5.65 -17.11 -7.85
C PRO A 194 -5.74 -15.61 -7.51
N ALA A 195 -6.89 -14.97 -7.76
CA ALA A 195 -7.10 -13.55 -7.45
C ALA A 195 -7.09 -13.29 -5.94
N LEU A 196 -7.76 -14.14 -5.16
CA LEU A 196 -7.74 -14.04 -3.68
C LEU A 196 -6.30 -14.16 -3.14
N ILE A 197 -5.58 -15.20 -3.57
CA ILE A 197 -4.21 -15.47 -3.12
C ILE A 197 -3.30 -14.28 -3.48
N MET A 198 -3.45 -13.71 -4.68
CA MET A 198 -2.68 -12.55 -5.12
C MET A 198 -2.82 -11.37 -4.16
N VAL A 199 -4.05 -11.03 -3.75
CA VAL A 199 -4.32 -9.93 -2.83
C VAL A 199 -3.79 -10.25 -1.43
N LEU A 200 -4.14 -11.40 -0.86
CA LEU A 200 -3.73 -11.77 0.50
C LEU A 200 -2.21 -11.88 0.64
N ARG A 201 -1.54 -12.51 -0.33
CA ARG A 201 -0.07 -12.58 -0.38
C ARG A 201 0.56 -11.20 -0.44
N ARG A 202 -0.08 -10.25 -1.12
CA ARG A 202 0.44 -8.89 -1.24
C ARG A 202 0.22 -8.06 0.02
N VAL A 203 -0.92 -8.24 0.71
CA VAL A 203 -1.13 -7.66 2.03
C VAL A 203 -0.09 -8.20 3.01
N ASP A 204 0.13 -9.51 3.06
CA ASP A 204 1.19 -10.15 3.86
C ASP A 204 2.57 -9.53 3.59
N LYS A 205 2.97 -9.40 2.32
CA LYS A 205 4.23 -8.71 1.94
C LYS A 205 4.29 -7.24 2.38
N THR A 206 3.15 -6.54 2.39
CA THR A 206 3.04 -5.14 2.80
C THR A 206 3.31 -5.02 4.30
N PHE A 207 2.63 -5.83 5.12
CA PHE A 207 2.84 -5.83 6.58
C PHE A 207 4.18 -6.41 7.00
N SER A 208 4.69 -7.42 6.29
CA SER A 208 6.07 -7.91 6.46
C SER A 208 7.10 -6.79 6.25
N LYS A 209 6.86 -5.89 5.28
CA LYS A 209 7.75 -4.76 5.02
C LYS A 209 7.68 -3.71 6.13
N ILE A 210 6.47 -3.44 6.64
CA ILE A 210 6.23 -2.53 7.77
C ILE A 210 6.88 -3.07 9.04
N ALA A 211 6.73 -4.36 9.34
CA ALA A 211 7.32 -5.00 10.51
C ALA A 211 8.85 -4.89 10.53
N LYS A 212 9.49 -5.26 9.40
CA LYS A 212 10.95 -5.40 9.29
C LYS A 212 11.72 -4.10 9.12
N LYS A 213 11.09 -3.02 8.64
CA LYS A 213 11.78 -1.76 8.35
C LYS A 213 11.27 -0.64 9.25
N THR A 214 12.05 -0.30 10.27
CA THR A 214 11.73 0.76 11.25
C THR A 214 11.34 2.08 10.59
N THR A 215 12.03 2.50 9.53
CA THR A 215 11.70 3.77 8.87
C THR A 215 10.36 3.73 8.12
N ILE A 216 10.00 2.58 7.54
CA ILE A 216 8.66 2.40 6.96
C ILE A 216 7.62 2.38 8.06
N ARG A 217 7.88 1.64 9.15
CA ARG A 217 7.01 1.56 10.32
C ARG A 217 6.68 2.93 10.89
N ARG A 218 7.68 3.82 11.00
CA ARG A 218 7.50 5.20 11.49
C ARG A 218 6.66 6.08 10.56
N LEU A 219 6.69 5.82 9.26
CA LEU A 219 5.92 6.59 8.26
C LEU A 219 4.57 5.96 7.92
N THR A 220 4.24 4.82 8.51
CA THR A 220 3.01 4.10 8.20
C THR A 220 1.80 4.84 8.74
N ASP A 221 0.79 5.06 7.90
CA ASP A 221 -0.54 5.47 8.36
C ASP A 221 -1.22 4.26 9.01
N TRP A 222 -1.23 4.25 10.34
CA TRP A 222 -1.81 3.16 11.12
C TRP A 222 -3.34 3.05 10.99
N ASN A 223 -4.05 4.14 10.69
CA ASN A 223 -5.49 4.10 10.46
C ASN A 223 -5.79 3.43 9.12
N ALA A 224 -5.04 3.78 8.09
CA ALA A 224 -5.14 3.12 6.79
C ALA A 224 -4.75 1.64 6.89
N ALA A 225 -3.65 1.32 7.58
CA ALA A 225 -3.20 -0.07 7.80
C ALA A 225 -4.25 -0.91 8.54
N ARG A 226 -4.83 -0.37 9.63
CA ARG A 226 -5.95 -1.01 10.35
C ARG A 226 -7.11 -1.33 9.43
N THR A 227 -7.46 -0.41 8.54
CA THR A 227 -8.61 -0.57 7.64
C THR A 227 -8.34 -1.61 6.54
N LEU A 228 -7.08 -1.77 6.10
CA LEU A 228 -6.68 -2.89 5.24
C LEU A 228 -6.80 -4.24 5.98
N LEU A 229 -6.35 -4.32 7.24
CA LEU A 229 -6.47 -5.53 8.07
C LEU A 229 -7.92 -5.88 8.38
N LYS A 230 -8.77 -4.87 8.61
CA LYS A 230 -10.22 -5.05 8.77
C LYS A 230 -10.81 -5.75 7.54
N GLY A 231 -10.40 -5.35 6.34
CA GLY A 231 -10.80 -6.02 5.10
C GLY A 231 -10.45 -7.51 5.10
N VAL A 232 -9.20 -7.85 5.44
CA VAL A 232 -8.76 -9.26 5.56
C VAL A 232 -9.57 -10.02 6.60
N TYR A 233 -9.81 -9.42 7.77
CA TYR A 233 -10.64 -10.01 8.83
C TYR A 233 -12.07 -10.28 8.33
N LEU A 234 -12.70 -9.31 7.65
CA LEU A 234 -14.05 -9.49 7.11
C LEU A 234 -14.10 -10.61 6.05
N THR A 235 -13.08 -10.70 5.20
CA THR A 235 -12.98 -11.81 4.23
C THR A 235 -12.83 -13.16 4.94
N LEU A 236 -12.01 -13.24 5.99
CA LEU A 236 -11.86 -14.46 6.79
C LEU A 236 -13.16 -14.84 7.51
N TYR A 237 -13.86 -13.85 8.07
CA TYR A 237 -15.14 -14.05 8.75
C TYR A 237 -16.21 -14.62 7.81
N LYS A 238 -16.29 -14.11 6.58
CA LYS A 238 -17.24 -14.60 5.57
C LYS A 238 -16.81 -15.91 4.90
N HIS A 239 -15.51 -16.16 4.79
CA HIS A 239 -14.95 -17.33 4.12
C HIS A 239 -13.97 -18.09 5.05
N PRO A 240 -14.42 -18.74 6.13
CA PRO A 240 -13.51 -19.30 7.15
C PRO A 240 -12.48 -20.30 6.60
N TYR A 241 -12.80 -21.00 5.51
CA TYR A 241 -11.91 -21.97 4.86
C TYR A 241 -10.58 -21.36 4.36
N ILE A 242 -10.50 -20.04 4.17
CA ILE A 242 -9.27 -19.38 3.73
C ILE A 242 -8.21 -19.33 4.84
N VAL A 243 -8.55 -19.63 6.10
CA VAL A 243 -7.64 -19.60 7.27
C VAL A 243 -6.37 -20.45 7.06
N HIS A 244 -6.47 -21.51 6.26
CA HIS A 244 -5.36 -22.41 5.97
C HIS A 244 -4.33 -21.80 5.01
N LEU A 245 -4.63 -20.68 4.37
CA LEU A 245 -3.70 -20.01 3.46
C LEU A 245 -2.45 -19.54 4.24
N PRO A 246 -1.24 -19.89 3.78
CA PRO A 246 0.00 -19.58 4.50
C PRO A 246 0.22 -18.07 4.67
N HIS A 247 -0.30 -17.26 3.75
CA HIS A 247 -0.21 -15.80 3.79
C HIS A 247 -0.96 -15.18 4.98
N LEU A 248 -2.05 -15.79 5.44
CA LEU A 248 -2.76 -15.31 6.62
C LEU A 248 -2.00 -15.63 7.90
N LYS A 249 -1.42 -16.84 8.00
CA LYS A 249 -0.56 -17.21 9.13
C LYS A 249 0.65 -16.27 9.25
N SER A 250 1.33 -16.01 8.13
CA SER A 250 2.44 -15.05 8.05
C SER A 250 2.00 -13.64 8.42
N LEU A 251 0.86 -13.17 7.91
CA LEU A 251 0.32 -11.85 8.22
C LEU A 251 0.03 -11.69 9.72
N VAL A 252 -0.56 -12.69 10.36
CA VAL A 252 -0.83 -12.68 11.81
C VAL A 252 0.47 -12.58 12.60
N SER A 253 1.48 -13.40 12.26
CA SER A 253 2.80 -13.34 12.88
C SER A 253 3.47 -11.97 12.69
N GLY A 254 3.36 -11.39 11.49
CA GLY A 254 3.83 -10.03 11.22
C GLY A 254 3.13 -8.96 12.06
N CYS A 255 1.82 -9.07 12.25
CA CYS A 255 1.06 -8.17 13.11
C CYS A 255 1.47 -8.31 14.59
N GLN A 256 1.71 -9.54 15.07
CA GLN A 256 2.22 -9.78 16.42
C GLN A 256 3.59 -9.14 16.63
N SER A 257 4.51 -9.29 15.67
CA SER A 257 5.84 -8.65 15.70
C SER A 257 5.73 -7.12 15.75
N ILE A 258 4.80 -6.53 15.00
CA ILE A 258 4.55 -5.07 15.05
C ILE A 258 4.08 -4.62 16.44
N ILE A 259 3.19 -5.38 17.08
CA ILE A 259 2.61 -5.03 18.38
C ILE A 259 3.62 -5.20 19.51
N LEU A 260 4.33 -6.34 19.53
CA LEU A 260 5.28 -6.66 20.60
C LEU A 260 6.56 -5.82 20.51
N GLY A 261 6.87 -5.30 19.32
CA GLY A 261 8.14 -4.65 19.04
C GLY A 261 9.30 -5.66 19.00
N ASP A 262 10.35 -5.33 18.24
CA ASP A 262 11.59 -6.09 18.31
C ASP A 262 12.22 -5.87 19.71
N GLN A 263 12.05 -6.85 20.62
CA GLN A 263 12.74 -6.86 21.92
C GLN A 263 14.28 -6.84 21.77
N SER A 264 14.80 -7.14 20.58
CA SER A 264 16.22 -7.07 20.25
C SER A 264 16.81 -5.65 20.31
N THR A 265 16.01 -4.59 20.16
CA THR A 265 16.53 -3.21 20.28
C THR A 265 16.85 -2.76 21.72
N TYR A 266 16.36 -3.46 22.74
CA TYR A 266 16.69 -3.15 24.15
C TYR A 266 17.90 -3.93 24.68
N ALA A 267 18.31 -5.01 24.00
CA ALA A 267 19.41 -5.86 24.43
C ALA A 267 20.79 -5.26 24.16
N GLU A 268 20.95 -4.38 23.16
CA GLU A 268 22.24 -3.74 22.85
C GLU A 268 22.66 -2.65 23.83
N SER A 269 21.80 -2.27 24.79
CA SER A 269 22.12 -1.24 25.80
C SER A 269 22.48 -1.79 27.18
N SER A 270 22.45 -3.11 27.39
CA SER A 270 22.47 -3.69 28.75
C SER A 270 23.37 -4.93 28.92
N SER A 271 24.52 -5.00 28.24
CA SER A 271 25.49 -6.07 28.53
C SER A 271 26.93 -5.65 28.29
N ASN A 272 27.47 -4.82 29.18
CA ASN A 272 28.91 -4.77 29.45
C ASN A 272 29.11 -4.80 30.97
N LEU A 273 28.89 -5.97 31.57
CA LEU A 273 29.42 -6.31 32.89
C LEU A 273 30.40 -7.47 32.70
N PRO A 274 31.66 -7.37 33.14
CA PRO A 274 32.64 -8.42 32.93
C PRO A 274 32.36 -9.60 33.88
N THR A 275 32.14 -10.79 33.32
CA THR A 275 32.05 -12.05 34.07
C THR A 275 33.45 -12.58 34.38
N THR A 276 33.83 -12.56 35.66
CA THR A 276 34.96 -13.33 36.19
C THR A 276 34.65 -14.83 36.11
N THR A 277 35.48 -15.57 35.37
CA THR A 277 35.49 -17.03 35.31
C THR A 277 36.13 -17.62 36.57
N THR A 278 35.42 -18.49 37.28
CA THR A 278 36.00 -19.33 38.35
C THR A 278 35.98 -20.77 37.88
N SER A 279 37.18 -21.33 37.67
CA SER A 279 37.40 -22.74 37.35
C SER A 279 37.38 -23.58 38.64
N MET A 280 36.50 -24.59 38.71
CA MET A 280 36.63 -25.67 39.69
C MET A 280 37.10 -26.94 38.99
N THR A 281 38.32 -27.34 39.33
CA THR A 281 38.93 -28.65 39.08
C THR A 281 38.38 -29.68 40.07
N GLN A 282 37.78 -30.75 39.56
CA GLN A 282 37.55 -32.00 40.28
C GLN A 282 38.70 -32.97 40.04
N SER A 283 39.11 -33.69 41.07
CA SER A 283 39.57 -35.10 41.07
C SER A 283 39.87 -35.55 42.51
N PRO A 284 39.95 -36.87 42.74
CA PRO A 284 38.86 -37.78 43.12
C PRO A 284 38.56 -37.82 44.62
#